data_AF-X1TAG0-F1
#
_entry.id   AF-X1TAG0-F1
#
_cell.length_a   1.000
_cell.length_b   1.000
_cell.length_c   1.000
_cell.angle_alpha   90.00
_cell.angle_beta   90.00
_cell.angle_gamma   90.00
#
_symmetry.space_group_name_H-M   'P 1'
#
loop_
_entity.id
_entity.type
_entity.pdbx_description
1 polymer ?
#
loop_
_entity_poly.entity_id
_entity_poly.type
_entity_poly.pdbx_seq_one_letter_code
_entity_poly.pdbx_strand_id
1 'polypeptide(L)'
;MPFPNFIGRARFWTEERVIAALATAVAEIKGPLPRSDAAYNRIKKGRFDWPTTGRILEYFHSMARAWLAAGALADRVSLFNIEWSEEEKEYLCDHAGISTLEDIARYLGRTRGGVRGQLWKMGIASRHNQGFLSAAELAKEYGCPYHRVRTLLNAGIIKARYDSLRNRWEVDPDDITPAVATLLEAPKQTHKTWPTDVGDYYQRYGIRRSGEKAAALA
;
A
#
# COMPACT_ATOMS: atom_id res chain seq x y z
N MET A 1 -29.78 36.89 1.92
CA MET A 1 -29.26 37.17 0.57
C MET A 1 -27.89 36.52 0.43
N PRO A 2 -27.58 35.75 -0.62
CA PRO A 2 -26.22 35.31 -0.88
C PRO A 2 -25.35 36.55 -1.20
N PHE A 3 -24.20 36.69 -0.54
CA PHE A 3 -23.25 37.77 -0.81
C PHE A 3 -22.80 37.69 -2.28
N PRO A 4 -22.70 38.82 -3.00
CA PRO A 4 -22.43 38.78 -4.43
C PRO A 4 -21.01 38.26 -4.68
N ASN A 5 -20.89 37.15 -5.41
CA ASN A 5 -19.61 36.58 -5.84
C ASN A 5 -18.84 37.51 -6.82
N PHE A 6 -19.50 38.56 -7.31
CA PHE A 6 -19.00 39.54 -8.24
C PHE A 6 -19.20 40.94 -7.68
N ILE A 7 -18.22 41.82 -7.88
CA ILE A 7 -18.40 43.27 -7.73
C ILE A 7 -18.37 43.84 -9.14
N GLY A 8 -19.52 44.27 -9.65
CA GLY A 8 -19.67 44.65 -11.05
C GLY A 8 -19.41 43.46 -11.99
N ARG A 9 -18.48 43.61 -12.96
CA ARG A 9 -18.05 42.54 -13.86
C ARG A 9 -16.87 41.71 -13.33
N ALA A 10 -16.23 42.16 -12.25
CA ALA A 10 -15.04 41.52 -11.70
C ALA A 10 -15.40 40.48 -10.62
N ARG A 11 -14.66 39.37 -10.61
CA ARG A 11 -14.80 38.33 -9.58
C ARG A 11 -14.26 38.87 -8.25
N PHE A 12 -15.06 38.78 -7.18
CA PHE A 12 -14.66 39.28 -5.86
C PHE A 12 -13.70 38.32 -5.15
N TRP A 13 -14.01 37.03 -5.21
CA TRP A 13 -13.20 35.94 -4.66
C TRP A 13 -12.17 35.50 -5.69
N THR A 14 -11.01 36.14 -5.67
CA THR A 14 -9.80 35.64 -6.33
C THR A 14 -9.14 34.57 -5.46
N GLU A 15 -8.26 33.76 -6.04
CA GLU A 15 -7.53 32.71 -5.33
C GLU A 15 -6.78 33.28 -4.10
N GLU A 16 -6.04 34.38 -4.27
CA GLU A 16 -5.32 35.07 -3.19
C GLU A 16 -6.23 35.51 -2.05
N ARG A 17 -7.42 36.04 -2.37
CA ARG A 17 -8.40 36.46 -1.36
C ARG A 17 -9.03 35.27 -0.64
N VAL A 18 -9.23 34.16 -1.35
CA VAL A 18 -9.70 32.91 -0.74
C VAL A 18 -8.65 32.42 0.26
N ILE A 19 -7.37 32.39 -0.11
CA ILE A 19 -6.27 31.99 0.79
C ILE A 19 -6.21 32.91 2.01
N ALA A 20 -6.22 34.23 1.82
CA ALA A 20 -6.15 35.20 2.91
C ALA A 20 -7.34 35.06 3.89
N ALA A 21 -8.55 34.90 3.37
CA ALA A 21 -9.74 34.72 4.20
C ALA A 21 -9.74 33.35 4.92
N LEU A 22 -9.23 32.29 4.29
CA LEU A 22 -9.04 30.99 4.95
C LEU A 22 -7.96 31.06 6.04
N ALA A 23 -6.88 31.82 5.85
CA ALA A 23 -5.85 32.00 6.87
C ALA A 23 -6.46 32.64 8.14
N THR A 24 -7.32 33.65 7.98
CA THR A 24 -8.10 34.22 9.10
C THR A 24 -9.00 33.16 9.75
N ALA A 25 -9.70 32.34 8.94
CA ALA A 25 -10.54 31.28 9.46
C ALA A 25 -9.75 30.21 10.24
N VAL A 26 -8.53 29.88 9.83
CA VAL A 26 -7.63 28.94 10.52
C VAL A 26 -7.25 29.46 11.91
N ALA A 27 -6.99 30.77 12.03
CA ALA A 27 -6.65 31.40 13.30
C ALA A 27 -7.84 31.44 14.27
N GLU A 28 -9.05 31.63 13.76
CA GLU A 28 -10.26 31.75 14.57
C GLU A 28 -10.85 30.40 14.99
N ILE A 29 -10.85 29.40 14.10
CA ILE A 29 -11.35 28.07 14.42
C ILE A 29 -10.37 27.45 15.42
N LYS A 30 -10.84 27.09 16.62
CA LYS A 30 -10.04 26.34 17.59
C LYS A 30 -10.21 24.84 17.36
N GLY A 31 -9.11 24.09 17.34
CA GLY A 31 -9.12 22.64 17.17
C GLY A 31 -9.11 22.16 15.71
N PRO A 32 -9.66 20.98 15.40
CA PRO A 32 -9.58 20.39 14.06
C PRO A 32 -10.41 21.18 13.05
N LEU A 33 -9.86 21.38 11.86
CA LEU A 33 -10.51 22.12 10.78
C LEU A 33 -11.63 21.28 10.13
N PRO A 34 -12.67 21.92 9.59
CA PRO A 34 -13.81 21.24 9.00
C PRO A 34 -13.38 20.39 7.79
N ARG A 35 -13.76 19.11 7.83
CA ARG A 35 -13.36 18.09 6.84
C ARG A 35 -14.23 18.09 5.59
N SER A 36 -15.46 18.59 5.69
CA SER A 36 -16.45 18.59 4.61
C SER A 36 -16.96 20.00 4.32
N ASP A 37 -17.46 20.19 3.11
CA ASP A 37 -18.18 21.39 2.67
C ASP A 37 -19.38 21.70 3.56
N ALA A 38 -20.13 20.68 3.99
CA ALA A 38 -21.27 20.82 4.88
C ALA A 38 -20.84 21.30 6.29
N ALA A 39 -19.74 20.77 6.82
CA ALA A 39 -19.20 21.21 8.11
C ALA A 39 -18.69 22.67 8.03
N TYR A 40 -17.98 23.00 6.95
CA TYR A 40 -17.54 24.37 6.69
C TYR A 40 -18.74 25.33 6.56
N ASN A 41 -19.75 24.98 5.76
CA ASN A 41 -20.95 25.79 5.58
C ASN A 41 -21.72 26.01 6.89
N ARG A 42 -21.70 25.04 7.81
CA ARG A 42 -22.33 25.17 9.13
C ARG A 42 -21.63 26.21 10.00
N ILE A 43 -20.29 26.19 10.03
CA ILE A 43 -19.48 27.17 10.80
C ILE A 43 -19.53 28.55 10.14
N LYS A 44 -19.51 28.56 8.79
CA LYS A 44 -19.60 29.78 8.01
C LYS A 44 -20.96 30.49 8.16
N LYS A 45 -22.06 29.77 8.42
CA LYS A 45 -23.42 30.30 8.34
C LYS A 45 -23.55 31.65 9.06
N GLY A 46 -23.90 32.71 8.30
CA GLY A 46 -24.03 34.08 8.81
C GLY A 46 -22.75 34.93 8.72
N ARG A 47 -21.61 34.36 8.32
CA ARG A 47 -20.35 35.05 8.10
C ARG A 47 -20.12 35.33 6.61
N PHE A 48 -19.84 36.59 6.31
CA PHE A 48 -19.62 37.06 4.94
C PHE A 48 -18.14 37.25 4.60
N ASP A 49 -17.28 37.33 5.60
CA ASP A 49 -15.83 37.52 5.44
C ASP A 49 -15.12 36.25 4.95
N TRP A 50 -15.80 35.11 4.99
CA TRP A 50 -15.28 33.82 4.59
C TRP A 50 -15.74 33.42 3.17
N PRO A 51 -14.88 32.78 2.36
CA PRO A 51 -15.20 32.41 0.99
C PRO A 51 -16.32 31.37 0.92
N THR A 52 -17.05 31.30 -0.20
CA THR A 52 -18.07 30.26 -0.43
C THR A 52 -17.40 28.93 -0.77
N THR A 53 -17.97 27.80 -0.32
CA THR A 53 -17.37 26.48 -0.60
C THR A 53 -17.17 26.21 -2.07
N GLY A 54 -18.11 26.65 -2.91
CA GLY A 54 -17.97 26.53 -4.36
C GLY A 54 -16.72 27.22 -4.89
N ARG A 55 -16.34 28.38 -4.35
CA ARG A 55 -15.11 29.09 -4.75
C ARG A 55 -13.86 28.38 -4.27
N ILE A 56 -13.89 27.88 -3.04
CA ILE A 56 -12.76 27.11 -2.51
C ILE A 56 -12.53 25.84 -3.35
N LEU A 57 -13.60 25.12 -3.70
CA LEU A 57 -13.54 23.91 -4.52
C LEU A 57 -13.17 24.20 -5.99
N GLU A 58 -13.52 25.36 -6.53
CA GLU A 58 -13.13 25.77 -7.90
C GLU A 58 -11.61 25.89 -8.03
N TYR A 59 -10.92 26.47 -7.03
CA TYR A 59 -9.47 26.68 -7.08
C TYR A 59 -8.67 25.49 -6.56
N PHE A 60 -9.09 24.88 -5.44
CA PHE A 60 -8.27 23.89 -4.73
C PHE A 60 -8.78 22.46 -4.90
N HIS A 61 -9.96 22.26 -5.49
CA HIS A 61 -10.65 20.97 -5.67
C HIS A 61 -10.95 20.18 -4.38
N SER A 62 -10.41 20.59 -3.24
CA SER A 62 -10.58 19.95 -1.92
C SER A 62 -10.42 20.99 -0.81
N MET A 63 -11.24 20.87 0.25
CA MET A 63 -11.11 21.72 1.44
C MET A 63 -9.77 21.56 2.12
N ALA A 64 -9.25 20.35 2.19
CA ALA A 64 -8.01 20.10 2.89
C ALA A 64 -6.80 20.72 2.16
N ARG A 65 -6.79 20.71 0.82
CA ARG A 65 -5.78 21.45 0.03
C ARG A 65 -5.87 22.96 0.26
N ALA A 66 -7.09 23.49 0.30
CA ALA A 66 -7.30 24.90 0.59
C ALA A 66 -6.81 25.31 1.98
N TRP A 67 -7.03 24.47 3.00
CA TRP A 67 -6.53 24.72 4.36
C TRP A 67 -5.01 24.71 4.43
N LEU A 68 -4.35 23.73 3.78
CA LEU A 68 -2.89 23.68 3.71
C LEU A 68 -2.31 24.89 2.96
N ALA A 69 -2.93 25.29 1.84
CA ALA A 69 -2.54 26.49 1.09
C ALA A 69 -2.70 27.78 1.91
N ALA A 70 -3.69 27.80 2.82
CA ALA A 70 -3.90 28.89 3.77
C ALA A 70 -2.96 28.86 4.99
N GLY A 71 -2.01 27.92 5.05
CA GLY A 71 -1.02 27.81 6.13
C GLY A 71 -1.52 27.04 7.36
N ALA A 72 -2.58 26.24 7.24
CA ALA A 72 -2.99 25.36 8.33
C ALA A 72 -1.94 24.26 8.59
N LEU A 73 -1.69 23.98 9.86
CA LEU A 73 -0.88 22.84 10.27
C LEU A 73 -1.52 21.53 9.79
N ALA A 74 -0.72 20.61 9.25
CA ALA A 74 -1.19 19.32 8.75
C ALA A 74 -1.99 18.53 9.79
N ASP A 75 -1.58 18.57 11.06
CA ASP A 75 -2.26 17.91 12.19
C ASP A 75 -3.72 18.36 12.38
N ARG A 76 -4.05 19.58 11.96
CA ARG A 76 -5.41 20.14 12.07
C ARG A 76 -6.29 19.78 10.88
N VAL A 77 -5.70 19.33 9.77
CA VAL A 77 -6.37 19.07 8.50
C VAL A 77 -6.50 17.57 8.27
N SER A 78 -7.69 17.11 7.94
CA SER A 78 -7.91 15.70 7.59
C SER A 78 -7.71 15.48 6.10
N LEU A 79 -6.66 14.74 5.71
CA LEU A 79 -6.39 14.39 4.31
C LEU A 79 -7.13 13.14 3.81
N PHE A 80 -8.08 12.62 4.61
CA PHE A 80 -8.77 11.35 4.36
C PHE A 80 -9.40 11.20 2.96
N ASN A 81 -9.92 12.27 2.37
CA ASN A 81 -10.60 12.26 1.06
C ASN A 81 -9.79 12.93 -0.06
N ILE A 82 -8.50 13.22 0.15
CA ILE A 82 -7.65 13.78 -0.90
C ILE A 82 -7.05 12.65 -1.74
N GLU A 83 -6.97 12.84 -3.05
CA GLU A 83 -6.18 11.98 -3.93
C GLU A 83 -4.71 11.95 -3.49
N TRP A 84 -4.03 10.85 -3.76
CA TRP A 84 -2.61 10.70 -3.39
C TRP A 84 -1.74 11.38 -4.45
N SER A 85 -0.90 12.32 -4.02
CA SER A 85 0.11 12.92 -4.90
C SER A 85 1.19 11.90 -5.25
N GLU A 86 1.98 12.19 -6.28
CA GLU A 86 3.05 11.27 -6.67
C GLU A 86 4.17 11.24 -5.63
N GLU A 87 4.47 12.38 -5.02
CA GLU A 87 5.45 12.50 -3.92
C GLU A 87 5.00 11.72 -2.68
N GLU A 88 3.70 11.74 -2.35
CA GLU A 88 3.17 10.92 -1.26
C GLU A 88 3.27 9.42 -1.57
N LYS A 89 3.07 9.02 -2.84
CA LYS A 89 3.21 7.62 -3.27
C LYS A 89 4.67 7.18 -3.27
N GLU A 90 5.59 8.03 -3.71
CA GLU A 90 7.04 7.77 -3.66
C GLU A 90 7.48 7.59 -2.21
N TYR A 91 7.09 8.51 -1.32
CA TYR A 91 7.38 8.38 0.12
C TYR A 91 6.80 7.09 0.72
N LEU A 92 5.57 6.71 0.34
CA LEU A 92 4.99 5.42 0.74
C LEU A 92 5.82 4.24 0.25
N CYS A 93 6.33 4.31 -0.98
CA CYS A 93 7.16 3.27 -1.58
C CYS A 93 8.49 3.13 -0.84
N ASP A 94 9.13 4.25 -0.50
CA ASP A 94 10.42 4.25 0.17
C ASP A 94 10.32 3.78 1.62
N HIS A 95 9.24 4.18 2.31
CA HIS A 95 9.11 3.97 3.76
C HIS A 95 8.23 2.80 4.15
N ALA A 96 7.50 2.18 3.21
CA ALA A 96 6.76 0.96 3.50
C ALA A 96 7.72 -0.04 4.14
N GLY A 97 7.29 -0.81 5.15
CA GLY A 97 8.19 -1.77 5.80
C GLY A 97 9.23 -1.17 6.74
N ILE A 98 10.02 -0.17 6.34
CA ILE A 98 11.02 0.49 7.18
C ILE A 98 10.36 1.16 8.39
N SER A 99 9.34 1.96 8.14
CA SER A 99 8.60 2.70 9.18
C SER A 99 7.28 2.00 9.52
N THR A 100 6.76 2.24 10.73
CA THR A 100 5.43 1.76 11.07
C THR A 100 4.37 2.50 10.26
N LEU A 101 3.25 1.84 9.97
CA LEU A 101 2.11 2.49 9.28
C LEU A 101 1.60 3.72 10.04
N GLU A 102 1.80 3.78 11.35
CA GLU A 102 1.41 4.90 12.20
C GLU A 102 2.36 6.09 12.04
N ASP A 103 3.66 5.85 11.93
CA ASP A 103 4.65 6.91 11.71
C ASP A 103 4.54 7.47 10.29
N ILE A 104 4.35 6.61 9.30
CA ILE A 104 4.09 7.01 7.91
C ILE A 104 2.80 7.85 7.84
N ALA A 105 1.74 7.41 8.52
CA ALA A 105 0.48 8.13 8.57
C ALA A 105 0.65 9.51 9.22
N ARG A 106 1.41 9.60 10.32
CA ARG A 106 1.70 10.87 11.00
C ARG A 106 2.48 11.82 10.11
N TYR A 107 3.54 11.34 9.45
CA TYR A 107 4.35 12.16 8.55
C TYR A 107 3.53 12.70 7.38
N LEU A 108 2.72 11.84 6.76
CA LEU A 108 1.88 12.21 5.62
C LEU A 108 0.59 12.95 6.03
N GLY A 109 0.32 13.16 7.33
CA GLY A 109 -0.95 13.75 7.80
C GLY A 109 -2.19 12.94 7.42
N ARG A 110 -2.03 11.63 7.19
CA ARG A 110 -3.10 10.71 6.77
C ARG A 110 -3.48 9.76 7.89
N THR A 111 -4.57 9.00 7.70
CA THR A 111 -4.94 7.96 8.66
C THR A 111 -4.18 6.66 8.35
N ARG A 112 -3.85 5.87 9.39
CA ARG A 112 -3.28 4.52 9.25
C ARG A 112 -4.06 3.66 8.25
N GLY A 113 -5.40 3.74 8.28
CA GLY A 113 -6.28 3.03 7.35
C GLY A 113 -6.13 3.50 5.91
N GLY A 114 -5.98 4.82 5.68
CA GLY A 114 -5.73 5.39 4.36
C GLY A 114 -4.39 4.93 3.78
N VAL A 115 -3.32 5.00 4.58
CA VAL A 115 -1.97 4.49 4.20
C VAL A 115 -2.04 3.01 3.83
N ARG A 116 -2.66 2.18 4.69
CA ARG A 116 -2.82 0.73 4.42
C ARG A 116 -3.60 0.47 3.13
N GLY A 117 -4.69 1.21 2.91
CA GLY A 117 -5.53 1.08 1.73
C GLY A 117 -4.78 1.47 0.45
N GLN A 118 -3.97 2.52 0.51
CA GLN A 118 -3.18 2.96 -0.63
C GLN A 118 -2.06 1.98 -0.99
N LEU A 119 -1.32 1.49 0.01
CA LEU A 119 -0.31 0.45 -0.20
C LEU A 119 -0.92 -0.81 -0.85
N TRP A 120 -2.13 -1.19 -0.42
CA TRP A 120 -2.84 -2.31 -1.04
C TRP A 120 -3.21 -2.04 -2.51
N LYS A 121 -3.67 -0.83 -2.85
CA LYS A 121 -3.94 -0.43 -4.24
C LYS A 121 -2.69 -0.43 -5.12
N MET A 122 -1.54 -0.07 -4.54
CA MET A 122 -0.24 -0.11 -5.21
C MET A 122 0.33 -1.53 -5.30
N GLY A 123 -0.30 -2.53 -4.69
CA GLY A 123 0.22 -3.90 -4.62
C GLY A 123 1.42 -4.07 -3.68
N ILE A 124 1.75 -3.06 -2.89
CA ILE A 124 2.90 -3.09 -1.98
C ILE A 124 2.42 -3.63 -0.64
N ALA A 125 2.85 -4.84 -0.26
CA ALA A 125 2.61 -5.29 1.10
C ALA A 125 3.65 -4.65 2.04
N SER A 126 3.17 -3.80 2.96
CA SER A 126 3.98 -3.15 4.01
C SER A 126 4.89 -4.08 4.81
N ARG A 127 4.68 -5.40 4.74
CA ARG A 127 5.51 -6.39 5.45
C ARG A 127 6.80 -6.76 4.71
N HIS A 128 6.87 -6.51 3.41
CA HIS A 128 7.98 -6.92 2.52
C HIS A 128 9.04 -5.85 2.33
N ASN A 129 8.73 -4.58 2.62
CA ASN A 129 9.58 -3.46 2.24
C ASN A 129 10.60 -3.06 3.33
N GLN A 130 10.93 -3.99 4.23
CA GLN A 130 11.98 -3.80 5.24
C GLN A 130 13.39 -4.03 4.68
N GLY A 131 13.51 -4.31 3.38
CA GLY A 131 14.75 -4.81 2.78
C GLY A 131 15.05 -6.27 3.13
N PHE A 132 14.56 -6.78 4.27
CA PHE A 132 14.80 -8.16 4.68
C PHE A 132 13.82 -9.15 4.05
N LEU A 133 14.37 -10.27 3.57
CA LEU A 133 13.63 -11.44 3.14
C LEU A 133 13.32 -12.33 4.34
N SER A 134 12.07 -12.79 4.44
CA SER A 134 11.72 -13.90 5.30
C SER A 134 12.20 -15.22 4.71
N ALA A 135 12.39 -16.24 5.56
CA ALA A 135 12.74 -17.59 5.12
C ALA A 135 11.76 -18.17 4.07
N ALA A 136 10.49 -17.75 4.10
CA ALA A 136 9.48 -18.17 3.14
C ALA A 136 9.57 -17.43 1.80
N GLU A 137 9.93 -16.15 1.80
CA GLU A 137 10.20 -15.40 0.58
C GLU A 137 11.49 -15.86 -0.08
N LEU A 138 12.55 -16.06 0.71
CA LEU A 138 13.81 -16.64 0.23
C LEU A 138 13.58 -18.00 -0.44
N ALA A 139 12.70 -18.83 0.12
CA ALA A 139 12.33 -20.11 -0.47
C ALA A 139 11.62 -19.95 -1.83
N LYS A 140 10.77 -18.94 -1.99
CA LYS A 140 10.07 -18.66 -3.25
C LYS A 140 11.01 -18.10 -4.31
N GLU A 141 11.86 -17.14 -3.92
CA GLU A 141 12.81 -16.47 -4.81
C GLU A 141 13.75 -17.47 -5.48
N TYR A 142 14.34 -18.36 -4.68
CA TYR A 142 15.27 -19.39 -5.17
C TYR A 142 14.60 -20.71 -5.55
N GLY A 143 13.26 -20.76 -5.59
CA GLY A 143 12.50 -21.96 -5.97
C GLY A 143 12.79 -23.21 -5.12
N CYS A 144 13.18 -23.03 -3.86
CA CYS A 144 13.66 -24.10 -3.00
C CYS A 144 12.66 -24.47 -1.89
N PRO A 145 12.71 -25.69 -1.32
CA PRO A 145 11.84 -26.06 -0.21
C PRO A 145 12.13 -25.25 1.06
N TYR A 146 11.09 -24.73 1.72
CA TYR A 146 11.20 -23.93 2.95
C TYR A 146 12.07 -24.57 4.05
N HIS A 147 11.99 -25.90 4.23
CA HIS A 147 12.79 -26.60 5.23
C HIS A 147 14.30 -26.48 4.98
N ARG A 148 14.73 -26.43 3.71
CA ARG A 148 16.14 -26.26 3.34
C ARG A 148 16.66 -24.92 3.81
N VAL A 149 15.92 -23.86 3.53
CA VAL A 149 16.23 -22.50 4.01
C VAL A 149 16.36 -22.48 5.52
N ARG A 150 15.40 -23.10 6.23
CA ARG A 150 15.41 -23.16 7.68
C ARG A 150 16.61 -23.94 8.24
N THR A 151 17.02 -25.03 7.59
CA THR A 151 18.23 -25.77 7.95
C THR A 151 19.48 -24.91 7.79
N LEU A 152 19.62 -24.17 6.68
CA LEU A 152 20.77 -23.30 6.43
C LEU A 152 20.84 -22.11 7.40
N LEU A 153 19.70 -21.55 7.78
CA LEU A 153 19.60 -20.50 8.80
C LEU A 153 19.97 -21.03 10.19
N ASN A 154 19.42 -22.18 10.58
CA ASN A 154 19.74 -22.80 11.87
C ASN A 154 21.20 -23.23 11.96
N ALA A 155 21.81 -23.64 10.83
CA ALA A 155 23.22 -23.99 10.74
C ALA A 155 24.14 -22.75 10.75
N GLY A 156 23.59 -21.53 10.68
CA GLY A 156 24.36 -20.28 10.64
C GLY A 156 25.10 -20.04 9.33
N ILE A 157 24.79 -20.79 8.27
CA ILE A 157 25.40 -20.63 6.93
C ILE A 157 24.87 -19.35 6.27
N ILE A 158 23.59 -19.07 6.47
CA ILE A 158 22.95 -17.81 6.05
C ILE A 158 22.96 -16.87 7.25
N LYS A 159 23.57 -15.69 7.09
CA LYS A 159 23.55 -14.65 8.11
C LYS A 159 22.15 -14.06 8.18
N ALA A 160 21.52 -14.18 9.34
CA ALA A 160 20.15 -13.73 9.55
C ALA A 160 19.91 -13.38 11.01
N ARG A 161 18.95 -12.49 11.24
CA ARG A 161 18.43 -12.17 12.57
C ARG A 161 17.10 -12.88 12.77
N TYR A 162 16.89 -13.45 13.95
CA TYR A 162 15.58 -13.97 14.33
C TYR A 162 14.79 -12.90 15.10
N ASP A 163 13.66 -12.47 14.55
CA ASP A 163 12.70 -11.58 15.21
C ASP A 163 11.75 -12.42 16.06
N SER A 164 11.96 -12.40 17.37
CA SER A 164 11.16 -13.16 18.34
C SER A 164 9.74 -12.61 18.52
N LEU A 165 9.51 -11.32 18.27
CA LEU A 165 8.19 -10.70 18.38
C LEU A 165 7.28 -11.13 17.23
N ARG A 166 7.86 -11.22 16.02
CA ARG A 166 7.14 -11.62 14.80
C ARG A 166 7.30 -13.10 14.45
N ASN A 167 8.07 -13.85 15.24
CA ASN A 167 8.36 -15.28 15.05
C ASN A 167 8.83 -15.59 13.61
N ARG A 168 9.81 -14.83 13.11
CA ARG A 168 10.32 -14.98 11.73
C ARG A 168 11.81 -14.68 11.65
N TRP A 169 12.44 -15.24 10.62
CA TRP A 169 13.80 -14.88 10.22
C TRP A 169 13.78 -13.64 9.34
N GLU A 170 14.75 -12.77 9.53
CA GLU A 170 15.03 -11.58 8.73
C GLU A 170 16.42 -11.75 8.12
N VAL A 171 16.46 -11.94 6.80
CA VAL A 171 17.66 -12.16 6.01
C VAL A 171 17.90 -10.93 5.16
N ASP A 172 19.09 -10.35 5.23
CA ASP A 172 19.47 -9.27 4.33
C ASP A 172 19.80 -9.88 2.95
N PRO A 173 19.16 -9.46 1.85
CA PRO A 173 19.47 -9.96 0.51
C PRO A 173 20.95 -9.73 0.13
N ASP A 174 21.59 -8.67 0.64
CA ASP A 174 23.00 -8.38 0.35
C ASP A 174 23.96 -9.34 1.06
N ASP A 175 23.53 -9.98 2.14
CA ASP A 175 24.31 -11.00 2.86
C ASP A 175 24.28 -12.38 2.15
N ILE A 176 23.49 -12.55 1.07
CA ILE A 176 23.41 -13.80 0.32
C ILE A 176 24.60 -13.93 -0.64
N THR A 177 25.65 -14.57 -0.16
CA THR A 177 26.82 -14.87 -1.01
C THR A 177 26.49 -15.84 -2.17
N PRO A 178 27.22 -15.79 -3.29
CA PRO A 178 27.01 -16.70 -4.43
C PRO A 178 27.09 -18.19 -4.06
N ALA A 179 27.92 -18.54 -3.06
CA ALA A 179 28.02 -19.90 -2.55
C ALA A 179 26.72 -20.37 -1.87
N VAL A 180 26.06 -19.48 -1.12
CA VAL A 180 24.76 -19.75 -0.50
C VAL A 180 23.67 -19.87 -1.56
N ALA A 181 23.68 -19.01 -2.58
CA ALA A 181 22.72 -19.10 -3.69
C ALA A 181 22.78 -20.48 -4.38
N THR A 182 23.99 -21.00 -4.60
CA THR A 182 24.18 -22.34 -5.19
C THR A 182 23.58 -23.45 -4.31
N LEU A 183 23.68 -23.33 -2.98
CA LEU A 183 23.07 -24.27 -2.03
C LEU A 183 21.53 -24.20 -2.02
N LEU A 184 20.97 -23.00 -2.23
CA LEU A 184 19.53 -22.79 -2.30
C LEU A 184 18.95 -23.40 -3.59
N GLU A 185 19.60 -23.14 -4.72
CA GLU A 185 19.23 -23.62 -6.07
C GLU A 185 19.49 -25.11 -6.30
N ALA A 186 20.21 -25.78 -5.40
CA ALA A 186 20.51 -27.20 -5.52
C ALA A 186 19.23 -28.02 -5.79
N PRO A 187 19.26 -29.02 -6.71
CA PRO A 187 18.07 -29.79 -7.05
C PRO A 187 17.46 -30.41 -5.80
N LYS A 188 16.13 -30.50 -5.77
CA LYS A 188 15.42 -31.15 -4.68
C LYS A 188 15.89 -32.60 -4.60
N GLN A 189 16.53 -32.98 -3.49
CA GLN A 189 16.88 -34.38 -3.29
C GLN A 189 15.58 -35.19 -3.18
N THR A 190 15.36 -36.05 -4.15
CA THR A 190 14.27 -37.02 -4.13
C THR A 190 14.83 -38.36 -3.71
N HIS A 191 14.29 -38.95 -2.64
CA HIS A 191 14.60 -40.33 -2.26
C HIS A 191 14.12 -41.37 -3.30
N LYS A 192 13.42 -40.94 -4.35
CA LYS A 192 13.08 -41.78 -5.49
C LYS A 192 14.35 -42.00 -6.32
N THR A 193 14.91 -43.20 -6.18
CA THR A 193 15.98 -43.71 -7.06
C THR A 193 15.45 -44.18 -8.41
N TRP A 194 14.13 -44.29 -8.54
CA TRP A 194 13.47 -44.77 -9.75
C TRP A 194 12.86 -43.59 -10.53
N PRO A 195 12.93 -43.61 -11.88
CA PRO A 195 12.23 -42.64 -12.72
C PRO A 195 10.75 -42.56 -12.34
N THR A 196 10.16 -41.36 -12.38
CA THR A 196 8.71 -41.20 -12.21
C THR A 196 8.01 -42.04 -13.25
N ASP A 197 7.29 -43.07 -12.82
CA ASP A 197 6.48 -43.90 -13.71
C ASP A 197 5.37 -43.02 -14.32
N VAL A 198 5.56 -42.63 -15.58
CA VAL A 198 4.63 -41.77 -16.33
C VAL A 198 3.37 -42.55 -16.73
N GLY A 199 3.32 -43.84 -16.40
CA GLY A 199 2.07 -44.56 -16.19
C GLY A 199 1.18 -44.63 -17.42
N ASP A 200 1.61 -45.33 -18.46
CA ASP A 200 0.65 -46.04 -19.29
C ASP A 200 0.65 -47.52 -18.90
N TYR A 201 0.11 -47.77 -17.69
CA TYR A 201 -0.05 -49.10 -17.09
C TYR A 201 -0.69 -50.08 -18.09
N TYR A 202 -1.63 -49.60 -18.89
CA TYR A 202 -2.32 -50.39 -19.91
C TYR A 202 -1.42 -50.77 -21.09
N GLN A 203 -0.54 -49.88 -21.55
CA GLN A 203 0.47 -50.23 -22.56
C GLN A 203 1.49 -51.22 -22.02
N ARG A 204 1.93 -51.06 -20.77
CA ARG A 204 2.99 -51.88 -20.16
C ARG A 204 2.57 -53.34 -19.93
N TYR A 205 1.28 -53.58 -19.66
CA TYR A 205 0.72 -54.91 -19.44
C TYR A 205 -0.16 -55.42 -20.59
N GLY A 206 -0.25 -54.68 -21.70
CA GLY A 206 -1.02 -55.10 -22.88
C GLY A 206 -2.53 -55.23 -22.65
N ILE A 207 -3.08 -54.58 -21.62
CA ILE A 207 -4.49 -54.72 -21.22
C ILE A 207 -5.32 -53.74 -22.05
N ARG A 208 -5.91 -54.19 -23.17
CA ARG A 208 -6.93 -53.41 -23.90
C ARG A 208 -8.26 -53.46 -23.12
N ARG A 209 -8.88 -52.30 -22.88
CA ARG A 209 -10.31 -52.28 -22.50
C ARG A 209 -11.11 -52.89 -23.66
N SER A 210 -11.64 -54.09 -23.47
CA SER A 210 -12.61 -54.70 -24.39
C SER A 210 -13.95 -53.96 -24.27
N GLY A 211 -14.00 -52.77 -24.86
CA GLY A 211 -15.22 -52.01 -25.10
C GLY A 211 -15.85 -52.37 -26.44
N GLU A 212 -16.10 -53.65 -26.70
CA GLU A 212 -16.95 -54.09 -27.81
C GLU A 212 -18.18 -54.80 -27.24
N LYS A 213 -19.20 -54.01 -26.93
CA LYS A 213 -20.60 -54.45 -26.95
C LYS A 213 -21.43 -53.36 -27.62
N ALA A 214 -22.25 -53.78 -28.59
CA ALA A 214 -23.27 -53.05 -29.34
C ALA A 214 -22.86 -52.44 -30.70
N ALA A 215 -22.61 -53.30 -31.70
CA ALA A 215 -22.96 -53.01 -33.10
C ALA A 215 -23.12 -54.33 -33.90
N ALA A 216 -24.07 -55.19 -33.51
CA ALA A 216 -24.49 -56.34 -34.31
C ALA A 216 -25.91 -56.81 -33.90
N LEU A 217 -26.92 -56.06 -34.33
CA LEU A 217 -28.29 -56.52 -34.55
C LEU A 217 -29.01 -55.41 -35.33
N ALA A 218 -28.78 -55.43 -36.64
CA ALA A 218 -29.61 -54.86 -37.69
C ALA A 218 -29.75 -55.94 -38.76
#